data_AF-A0A093XEK7-F1
#
_entry.id   AF-A0A093XEK7-F1
#
_cell.length_a   1.000
_cell.length_b   1.000
_cell.length_c   1.000
_cell.angle_alpha   90.00
_cell.angle_beta   90.00
_cell.angle_gamma   90.00
#
_symmetry.space_group_name_H-M   'P 1'
#
loop_
_entity.id
_entity.type
_entity.pdbx_description
1 polymer ?
#
loop_
_entity_poly.entity_id
_entity_poly.type
_entity_poly.pdbx_seq_one_letter_code
_entity_poly.pdbx_strand_id
1 'polypeptide(L)'
;LQLLKNGPPAPSEQPHRVALAYERLSPREACRAFSRALRRPVRYERGPIEIAVSIPSGYARQLRALEQLFSLGGADAEAQPPYFGDVELEESVPRVAMELWEGYRGLEEYAREVFPLEEAANGLTWMHEPVERVERGEREGEESEEDEEDVLTMGKRRQEEWLA
;
A
#
# COMPACT_ATOMS: atom_id res chain seq x y z
N LEU A 1 18.51 -16.29 9.17
CA LEU A 1 19.39 -17.01 10.13
C LEU A 1 18.70 -18.22 10.76
N GLN A 2 17.46 -18.09 11.24
CA GLN A 2 16.77 -19.21 11.89
C GLN A 2 16.61 -20.44 10.98
N LEU A 3 16.25 -20.25 9.71
CA LEU A 3 16.19 -21.36 8.73
C LEU A 3 17.51 -22.14 8.63
N LEU A 4 18.66 -21.46 8.66
CA LEU A 4 19.97 -22.13 8.63
C LEU A 4 20.26 -22.88 9.93
N LYS A 5 19.82 -22.34 11.08
CA LYS A 5 19.95 -23.01 12.39
C LYS A 5 19.08 -24.27 12.48
N ASN A 6 17.91 -24.25 11.85
CA ASN A 6 17.02 -25.40 11.78
C ASN A 6 17.61 -26.55 10.94
N GLY A 7 18.60 -26.26 10.09
CA GLY A 7 19.24 -27.22 9.21
C GLY A 7 18.44 -27.50 7.94
N PRO A 8 19.01 -28.24 6.98
CA PRO A 8 18.29 -28.68 5.80
C PRO A 8 17.20 -29.70 6.17
N PRO A 9 16.11 -29.79 5.39
CA PRO A 9 15.10 -30.83 5.58
C PRO A 9 15.72 -32.23 5.41
N ALA A 10 15.10 -33.25 6.00
CA ALA A 10 15.58 -34.61 5.85
C ALA A 10 15.53 -35.05 4.37
N PRO A 11 16.42 -35.96 3.89
CA PRO A 11 16.39 -36.40 2.50
C PRO A 11 15.08 -37.07 2.05
N SER A 12 14.27 -37.55 3.00
CA SER A 12 12.95 -38.14 2.78
C SER A 12 11.80 -37.12 2.79
N GLU A 13 12.07 -35.87 3.17
CA GLU A 13 11.08 -34.80 3.26
C GLU A 13 11.07 -33.97 1.97
N GLN A 14 9.88 -33.50 1.59
CA GLN A 14 9.77 -32.56 0.48
C GLN A 14 10.28 -31.17 0.91
N PRO A 15 10.92 -30.41 0.00
CA PRO A 15 11.34 -29.06 0.31
C PRO A 15 10.13 -28.19 0.69
N HIS A 16 10.16 -27.65 1.90
CA HIS A 16 9.12 -26.77 2.41
C HIS A 16 9.25 -25.37 1.80
N ARG A 17 8.13 -24.81 1.34
CA ARG A 17 8.02 -23.39 0.95
C ARG A 17 7.63 -22.58 2.19
N VAL A 18 8.28 -21.45 2.39
CA VAL A 18 8.01 -20.55 3.52
C VAL A 18 7.68 -19.16 3.00
N ALA A 19 6.51 -18.65 3.36
CA ALA A 19 6.15 -17.26 3.08
C ALA A 19 6.88 -16.35 4.06
N LEU A 20 7.85 -15.57 3.57
CA LEU A 20 8.56 -14.58 4.38
C LEU A 20 7.79 -13.26 4.42
N ALA A 21 6.60 -13.29 5.02
CA ALA A 21 5.78 -12.12 5.32
C ALA A 21 5.34 -12.16 6.78
N TYR A 22 5.60 -11.07 7.51
CA TYR A 22 5.34 -10.97 8.95
C TYR A 22 4.07 -10.17 9.26
N GLU A 23 3.44 -9.61 8.24
CA GLU A 23 2.21 -8.84 8.34
C GLU A 23 1.44 -9.00 7.03
N ARG A 24 0.10 -9.13 7.10
CA ARG A 24 -0.80 -9.16 5.94
C ARG A 24 -1.74 -7.97 6.05
N LEU A 25 -1.62 -7.03 5.12
CA LEU A 25 -2.41 -5.79 5.10
C LEU A 25 -3.03 -5.60 3.72
N SER A 26 -4.29 -5.22 3.69
CA SER A 26 -4.90 -4.62 2.50
C SER A 26 -4.28 -3.25 2.22
N PRO A 27 -4.35 -2.74 0.97
CA PRO A 27 -3.85 -1.40 0.66
C PRO A 27 -4.45 -0.29 1.53
N ARG A 28 -5.72 -0.45 1.95
CA ARG A 28 -6.39 0.49 2.85
C ARG A 28 -5.81 0.45 4.27
N GLU A 29 -5.49 -0.73 4.78
CA GLU A 29 -4.86 -0.89 6.09
C GLU A 29 -3.42 -0.35 6.08
N ALA A 30 -2.68 -0.58 5.00
CA ALA A 30 -1.37 0.02 4.79
C ALA A 30 -1.44 1.56 4.85
N CYS A 31 -2.36 2.19 4.11
CA CYS A 31 -2.57 3.63 4.20
C CYS A 31 -2.95 4.11 5.60
N ARG A 32 -3.78 3.35 6.35
CA ARG A 32 -4.10 3.68 7.74
C ARG A 32 -2.87 3.61 8.65
N ALA A 33 -1.99 2.63 8.46
CA ALA A 33 -0.73 2.52 9.20
C ALA A 33 0.18 3.72 8.94
N PHE A 34 0.38 4.10 7.68
CA PHE A 34 1.09 5.32 7.31
C PHE A 34 0.42 6.58 7.90
N SER A 35 -0.90 6.67 7.84
CA SER A 35 -1.63 7.83 8.35
C SER A 35 -1.44 8.02 9.86
N ARG A 36 -1.49 6.92 10.64
CA ARG A 36 -1.19 6.96 12.08
C ARG A 36 0.27 7.29 12.36
N ALA A 37 1.19 6.71 11.60
CA ALA A 37 2.63 6.90 11.76
C ALA A 37 3.05 8.35 11.49
N LEU A 38 2.61 8.91 10.37
CA LEU A 38 3.00 10.24 9.88
C LEU A 38 2.12 11.37 10.40
N ARG A 39 0.99 11.03 11.04
CA ARG A 39 -0.07 11.97 11.45
C ARG A 39 -0.64 12.80 10.29
N ARG A 40 -0.56 12.27 9.07
CA ARG A 40 -1.06 12.92 7.83
C ARG A 40 -2.16 12.07 7.21
N PRO A 41 -3.13 12.65 6.50
CA PRO A 41 -4.13 11.88 5.77
C PRO A 41 -3.45 11.11 4.63
N VAL A 42 -3.65 9.79 4.59
CA VAL A 42 -3.14 8.92 3.52
C VAL A 42 -4.30 8.08 3.00
N ARG A 43 -4.53 8.12 1.69
CA ARG A 43 -5.65 7.47 1.03
C ARG A 43 -5.16 6.54 -0.07
N TYR A 44 -5.70 5.33 -0.09
CA TYR A 44 -5.51 4.41 -1.20
C TYR A 44 -6.46 4.73 -2.34
N GLU A 45 -5.92 4.87 -3.54
CA GLU A 45 -6.68 5.00 -4.79
C GLU A 45 -6.25 3.89 -5.74
N ARG A 46 -7.22 3.10 -6.20
CA ARG A 46 -6.95 2.04 -7.16
C ARG A 46 -6.98 2.63 -8.56
N GLY A 47 -5.90 2.43 -9.32
CA GLY A 47 -5.76 2.90 -10.70
C GLY A 47 -4.76 2.06 -11.48
N PRO A 48 -4.55 2.39 -12.76
CA PRO A 48 -3.49 1.77 -13.57
C PRO A 48 -2.10 2.11 -13.02
N ILE A 49 -1.09 1.30 -13.36
CA ILE A 49 0.29 1.57 -12.95
C ILE A 49 0.87 2.66 -13.85
N GLU A 50 1.11 3.84 -13.27
CA GLU A 50 1.75 4.97 -13.95
C GLU A 50 3.28 4.86 -13.87
N ILE A 51 3.95 4.83 -15.03
CA ILE A 51 5.41 4.77 -15.13
C ILE A 51 5.92 6.19 -15.45
N ALA A 52 6.26 6.95 -14.40
CA ALA A 52 6.73 8.33 -14.52
C ALA A 52 8.23 8.45 -14.85
N VAL A 53 8.99 7.35 -14.77
CA VAL A 53 10.45 7.34 -14.95
C VAL A 53 10.90 6.25 -15.92
N SER A 54 12.08 6.42 -16.50
CA SER A 54 12.66 5.40 -17.38
C SER A 54 13.03 4.16 -16.55
N ILE A 55 12.55 3.00 -16.98
CA ILE A 55 12.79 1.72 -16.31
C ILE A 55 13.27 0.66 -17.30
N PRO A 56 14.06 -0.34 -16.85
CA PRO A 56 14.45 -1.46 -17.69
C PRO A 56 13.25 -2.22 -18.26
N SER A 57 13.39 -2.72 -19.48
CA SER A 57 12.31 -3.42 -20.21
C SER A 57 11.75 -4.64 -19.47
N GLY A 58 12.60 -5.34 -18.71
CA GLY A 58 12.19 -6.44 -17.85
C GLY A 58 11.21 -6.01 -16.75
N TYR A 59 11.52 -4.89 -16.07
CA TYR A 59 10.65 -4.36 -15.02
C TYR A 59 9.34 -3.83 -15.60
N ALA A 60 9.38 -3.13 -16.74
CA ALA A 60 8.17 -2.70 -17.44
C ALA A 60 7.26 -3.88 -17.80
N ARG A 61 7.82 -5.02 -18.24
CA ARG A 61 7.07 -6.24 -18.53
C ARG A 61 6.45 -6.83 -17.27
N GLN A 62 7.19 -6.85 -16.17
CA GLN A 62 6.70 -7.32 -14.87
C GLN A 62 5.52 -6.47 -14.37
N LEU A 63 5.61 -5.14 -14.42
CA LEU A 63 4.52 -4.25 -14.00
C LEU A 63 3.24 -4.48 -14.81
N ARG A 64 3.34 -4.64 -16.14
CA ARG A 64 2.18 -4.97 -16.98
C ARG A 64 1.54 -6.31 -16.62
N ALA A 65 2.36 -7.32 -16.27
CA ALA A 65 1.84 -8.61 -15.83
C ALA A 65 1.12 -8.50 -14.48
N LEU A 66 1.66 -7.72 -13.53
CA LEU A 66 1.02 -7.46 -12.24
C LEU A 66 -0.31 -6.74 -12.40
N GLU A 67 -0.35 -5.71 -13.25
CA GLU A 67 -1.58 -4.97 -13.55
C GLU A 67 -2.66 -5.91 -14.10
N GLN A 68 -2.33 -6.77 -15.05
CA GLN A 68 -3.28 -7.75 -15.60
C GLN A 68 -3.73 -8.75 -14.53
N LEU A 69 -2.79 -9.30 -13.76
CA LEU A 69 -3.05 -10.34 -12.76
C LEU A 69 -3.95 -9.83 -11.63
N PHE A 70 -3.66 -8.68 -11.05
CA PHE A 70 -4.43 -8.10 -9.95
C PHE A 70 -5.62 -7.25 -10.42
N SER A 71 -5.83 -7.13 -11.73
CA SER A 71 -7.11 -6.66 -12.29
C SER A 71 -8.15 -7.77 -12.40
N LEU A 72 -7.73 -9.05 -12.38
CA LEU A 72 -8.66 -10.17 -12.26
C LEU A 72 -9.46 -10.02 -10.96
N GLY A 73 -10.75 -10.36 -11.00
CA GLY A 73 -11.67 -10.12 -9.89
C GLY A 73 -12.25 -8.70 -9.81
N GLY A 74 -11.77 -7.75 -10.64
CA GLY A 74 -12.32 -6.41 -10.69
C GLY A 74 -12.25 -5.74 -9.31
N ALA A 75 -13.35 -5.13 -8.85
CA ALA A 75 -13.42 -4.48 -7.54
C ALA A 75 -13.42 -5.44 -6.34
N ASP A 76 -13.66 -6.73 -6.57
CA ASP A 76 -13.71 -7.74 -5.51
C ASP A 76 -12.28 -8.24 -5.20
N ALA A 77 -11.85 -8.00 -3.96
CA ALA A 77 -10.52 -8.40 -3.51
C ALA A 77 -10.40 -9.91 -3.32
N GLU A 78 -11.50 -10.60 -2.97
CA GLU A 78 -11.49 -12.06 -2.74
C GLU A 78 -11.45 -12.83 -4.06
N ALA A 79 -11.83 -12.18 -5.17
CA ALA A 79 -11.73 -12.74 -6.51
C ALA A 79 -10.36 -12.52 -7.16
N GLN A 80 -9.43 -11.82 -6.48
CA GLN A 80 -8.05 -11.67 -6.93
C GLN A 80 -7.26 -12.95 -6.69
N PRO A 81 -6.30 -13.28 -7.56
CA PRO A 81 -5.39 -14.38 -7.30
C PRO A 81 -4.55 -14.13 -6.04
N PRO A 82 -4.17 -15.18 -5.29
CA PRO A 82 -3.34 -15.06 -4.10
C PRO A 82 -1.98 -14.47 -4.45
N TYR A 83 -1.42 -13.63 -3.58
CA TYR A 83 -0.14 -12.97 -3.83
C TYR A 83 1.00 -13.98 -3.87
N PHE A 84 0.96 -14.98 -2.98
CA PHE A 84 1.94 -16.06 -2.94
C PHE A 84 1.70 -17.16 -4.00
N GLY A 85 0.68 -17.02 -4.85
CA GLY A 85 0.32 -17.98 -5.90
C GLY A 85 -0.29 -19.29 -5.40
N ASP A 86 -0.30 -19.52 -4.09
CA ASP A 86 -0.81 -20.71 -3.42
C ASP A 86 -1.61 -20.28 -2.19
N VAL A 87 -2.83 -20.80 -2.07
CA VAL A 87 -3.75 -20.46 -0.98
C VAL A 87 -3.21 -20.95 0.36
N GLU A 88 -2.61 -22.16 0.41
CA GLU A 88 -2.04 -22.69 1.65
C GLU A 88 -0.88 -21.81 2.14
N LEU A 89 -0.10 -21.25 1.21
CA LEU A 89 1.02 -20.37 1.51
C LEU A 89 0.54 -18.99 1.98
N GLU A 90 -0.53 -18.47 1.38
CA GLU A 90 -1.17 -17.21 1.77
C GLU A 90 -1.80 -17.31 3.18
N GLU A 91 -2.50 -18.41 3.48
CA GLU A 91 -3.10 -18.67 4.80
C GLU A 91 -2.06 -18.86 5.90
N SER A 92 -0.83 -19.26 5.54
CA SER A 92 0.27 -19.43 6.48
C SER A 92 0.83 -18.10 7.02
N VAL A 93 0.51 -16.97 6.38
CA VAL A 93 1.00 -15.64 6.74
C VAL A 93 0.10 -15.02 7.83
N PRO A 94 0.68 -14.42 8.90
CA PRO A 94 2.12 -14.26 9.17
C PRO A 94 2.72 -15.38 10.04
N ARG A 95 1.92 -16.37 10.44
CA ARG A 95 2.26 -17.36 11.47
C ARG A 95 3.62 -18.02 11.25
N VAL A 96 3.87 -18.58 10.07
CA VAL A 96 5.11 -19.33 9.80
C VAL A 96 6.34 -18.41 9.84
N ALA A 97 6.22 -17.17 9.37
CA ALA A 97 7.31 -16.21 9.45
C ALA A 97 7.59 -15.81 10.91
N MET A 98 6.55 -15.57 11.71
CA MET A 98 6.67 -15.24 13.12
C MET A 98 7.32 -16.34 13.94
N GLU A 99 7.04 -17.62 13.64
CA GLU A 99 7.72 -18.77 14.26
C GLU A 99 9.24 -18.77 14.01
N LEU A 100 9.69 -18.17 12.90
CA LEU A 100 11.12 -18.01 12.61
C LEU A 100 11.73 -16.79 13.30
N TRP A 101 10.96 -15.71 13.45
CA TRP A 101 11.40 -14.47 14.06
C TRP A 101 10.23 -13.63 14.57
N GLU A 102 10.08 -13.57 15.90
CA GLU A 102 8.99 -12.84 16.56
C GLU A 102 9.24 -11.32 16.60
N GLY A 103 10.50 -10.87 16.56
CA GLY A 103 10.88 -9.45 16.67
C GLY A 103 10.81 -8.68 15.35
N TYR A 104 9.79 -8.93 14.53
CA TYR A 104 9.61 -8.22 13.26
C TYR A 104 9.12 -6.80 13.50
N ARG A 105 9.37 -5.91 12.54
CA ARG A 105 8.85 -4.55 12.53
C ARG A 105 7.66 -4.47 11.59
N GLY A 106 6.53 -3.98 12.10
CA GLY A 106 5.32 -3.76 11.31
C GLY A 106 5.41 -2.53 10.41
N LEU A 107 4.45 -2.39 9.50
CA LEU A 107 4.44 -1.29 8.54
C LEU A 107 4.29 0.09 9.21
N GLU A 108 3.56 0.19 10.32
CA GLU A 108 3.41 1.44 11.06
C GLU A 108 4.72 1.92 11.69
N GLU A 109 5.52 0.99 12.23
CA GLU A 109 6.84 1.30 12.79
C GLU A 109 7.80 1.73 11.69
N TYR A 110 7.83 1.00 10.56
CA TYR A 110 8.59 1.41 9.37
C TYR A 110 8.21 2.83 8.92
N ALA A 111 6.90 3.11 8.78
CA ALA A 111 6.42 4.41 8.34
C ALA A 111 6.77 5.55 9.32
N ARG A 112 6.90 5.25 10.61
CA ARG A 112 7.23 6.25 11.64
C ARG A 112 8.72 6.50 11.75
N GLU A 113 9.52 5.44 11.72
CA GLU A 113 10.93 5.49 12.13
C GLU A 113 11.91 5.45 10.98
N VAL A 114 11.56 4.80 9.87
CA VAL A 114 12.48 4.55 8.74
C VAL A 114 12.11 5.39 7.53
N PHE A 115 10.83 5.39 7.15
CA PHE A 115 10.36 6.09 5.94
C PHE A 115 10.78 7.57 5.88
N PRO A 116 10.65 8.40 6.94
CA PRO A 116 11.10 9.79 6.88
C PRO A 116 12.61 9.94 6.67
N LEU A 117 13.42 8.99 7.16
CA LEU A 117 14.87 9.01 6.99
C LEU A 117 15.28 8.64 5.56
N GLU A 118 14.60 7.65 4.97
CA GLU A 118 14.82 7.26 3.57
C GLU A 118 14.42 8.38 2.61
N GLU A 119 13.29 9.02 2.86
CA GLU A 119 12.81 10.17 2.07
C GLU A 119 13.74 11.38 2.18
N ALA A 120 14.25 11.68 3.38
CA ALA A 120 15.26 12.71 3.58
C ALA A 120 16.59 12.38 2.85
N ALA A 121 17.01 11.12 2.87
CA ALA A 121 18.18 10.67 2.12
C ALA A 121 17.99 10.77 0.60
N ASN A 122 16.74 10.68 0.11
CA ASN A 122 16.36 10.94 -1.27
C ASN A 122 16.20 12.43 -1.60
N GLY A 123 16.43 13.34 -0.63
CA GLY A 123 16.43 14.79 -0.82
C GLY A 123 15.07 15.46 -0.58
N LEU A 124 14.08 14.73 -0.06
CA LEU A 124 12.78 15.30 0.29
C LEU A 124 12.82 15.94 1.69
N THR A 125 11.96 16.94 1.94
CA THR A 125 11.98 17.75 3.17
C THR A 125 10.63 17.86 3.87
N TRP A 126 9.61 17.15 3.37
CA TRP A 126 8.22 17.23 3.84
C TRP A 126 8.05 16.87 5.32
N MET A 127 8.96 16.08 5.89
CA MET A 127 8.95 15.67 7.30
C MET A 127 9.19 16.83 8.28
N HIS A 128 9.74 17.96 7.81
CA HIS A 128 9.96 19.16 8.62
C HIS A 128 8.76 20.13 8.59
N GLU A 129 7.82 19.93 7.67
CA GLU A 129 6.64 20.77 7.55
C GLU A 129 5.65 20.49 8.68
N PRO A 130 4.95 21.53 9.18
CA PRO A 130 3.93 21.35 10.21
C PRO A 130 2.81 20.44 9.71
N VAL A 131 2.33 19.57 10.58
CA VAL A 131 1.14 18.77 10.31
C VAL A 131 -0.07 19.66 10.52
N GLU A 132 -0.71 20.08 9.44
CA GLU A 132 -1.96 20.84 9.53
C GLU A 132 -3.04 19.98 10.21
N ARG A 133 -3.62 20.51 11.29
CA ARG A 133 -4.68 19.85 12.02
C ARG A 133 -5.96 19.97 11.19
N VAL A 134 -6.34 18.91 10.49
CA VAL A 134 -7.64 18.84 9.84
C VAL A 134 -8.70 18.77 10.94
N GLU A 135 -9.34 19.89 11.23
CA GLU A 135 -10.50 19.92 12.11
C GLU A 135 -11.57 19.01 11.49
N ARG A 136 -11.91 17.94 12.21
CA ARG A 136 -12.98 17.02 11.82
C ARG A 136 -14.28 17.80 11.96
N GLY A 137 -14.71 18.46 10.88
CA GLY A 137 -16.01 19.11 10.83
C GLY A 137 -17.10 18.08 11.13
N GLU A 138 -17.63 18.11 12.34
CA GLU A 138 -18.90 17.50 12.69
C GLU A 138 -19.97 18.24 11.87
N ARG A 139 -20.29 17.72 10.69
CA ARG A 139 -21.57 18.03 10.06
C ARG A 139 -22.61 17.23 10.82
N GLU A 140 -23.15 17.82 11.87
CA GLU A 140 -24.47 17.47 12.39
C GLU A 140 -25.44 17.65 11.22
N GLY A 141 -26.16 16.56 10.91
CA GLY A 141 -27.19 16.57 9.90
C GLY A 141 -28.39 17.36 10.41
N GLU A 142 -28.68 18.48 9.78
CA GLU A 142 -30.01 19.05 9.77
C GLU A 142 -30.61 18.77 8.38
N GLU A 143 -31.58 17.87 8.37
CA GLU A 143 -32.56 17.76 7.30
C GLU A 143 -33.38 19.05 7.28
N SER A 144 -33.41 19.75 6.13
CA SER A 144 -34.50 20.64 5.80
C SER A 144 -34.68 20.70 4.29
N GLU A 145 -35.94 20.53 3.93
CA GLU A 145 -36.51 20.26 2.60
C GLU A 145 -36.27 21.39 1.58
N GLU A 146 -36.24 20.95 0.32
CA GLU A 146 -36.54 21.61 -0.96
C GLU A 146 -36.78 23.13 -0.96
N ASP A 147 -36.01 23.85 -1.79
CA ASP A 147 -36.54 24.87 -2.70
C ASP A 147 -35.54 25.23 -3.82
N GLU A 148 -36.12 25.71 -4.92
CA GLU A 148 -35.68 25.71 -6.31
C GLU A 148 -34.51 26.65 -6.72
N GLU A 149 -33.85 26.24 -7.81
CA GLU A 149 -33.17 27.04 -8.86
C GLU A 149 -32.19 28.18 -8.47
N ASP A 150 -30.89 27.99 -8.76
CA ASP A 150 -30.23 28.86 -9.74
C ASP A 150 -28.93 28.27 -10.31
N VAL A 151 -28.76 28.48 -11.62
CA VAL A 151 -27.67 28.01 -12.48
C VAL A 151 -26.38 28.78 -12.21
N LEU A 152 -25.21 28.11 -12.21
CA LEU A 152 -23.97 28.66 -12.78
C LEU A 152 -22.94 27.54 -13.07
N THR A 153 -22.86 27.15 -14.33
CA THR A 153 -21.78 26.39 -14.94
C THR A 153 -20.50 27.23 -15.02
N MET A 154 -19.39 26.73 -14.49
CA MET A 154 -18.00 27.17 -14.77
C MET A 154 -17.07 26.18 -14.05
N GLY A 155 -16.10 25.49 -14.63
CA GLY A 155 -15.45 25.50 -15.92
C GLY A 155 -14.17 24.68 -15.71
N LYS A 156 -13.92 23.67 -16.56
CA LYS A 156 -12.70 22.86 -16.53
C LYS A 156 -11.48 23.79 -16.71
N ARG A 157 -10.65 23.94 -15.68
CA ARG A 157 -9.33 24.57 -15.82
C ARG A 157 -8.28 23.50 -16.11
N ARG A 158 -7.98 23.37 -17.39
CA ARG A 158 -6.75 22.83 -17.94
C ARG A 158 -5.68 23.93 -17.82
N GLN A 159 -4.57 23.65 -17.16
CA GLN A 159 -3.32 24.40 -17.32
C GLN A 159 -2.17 23.40 -17.42
N GLU A 160 -1.92 23.00 -18.66
CA GLU A 160 -0.57 22.71 -19.14
C GLU A 160 0.04 24.08 -19.47
N GLU A 161 1.00 24.54 -18.69
CA GLU A 161 1.81 25.73 -19.03
C GLU A 161 3.20 25.59 -18.39
N TRP A 162 4.00 24.68 -18.93
CA TRP A 162 5.45 24.74 -18.85
C TRP A 162 6.01 24.16 -20.15
N LEU A 163 6.25 25.04 -21.12
CA LEU A 163 7.31 24.96 -22.14
C LEU A 163 7.21 26.23 -23.00
N ALA A 164 7.97 27.24 -22.60
CA ALA A 164 8.49 28.28 -23.47
C ALA A 164 10.02 28.20 -23.39
#